data_AF-A0AAW4YBA2-F1
#
_entry.id   AF-A0AAW4YBA2-F1
#
_cell.length_a   1.000
_cell.length_b   1.000
_cell.length_c   1.000
_cell.angle_alpha   90.00
_cell.angle_beta   90.00
_cell.angle_gamma   90.00
#
_symmetry.space_group_name_H-M   'P 1'
#
loop_
_entity.id
_entity.type
_entity.pdbx_description
1 polymer ?
#
loop_
_entity_poly.entity_id
_entity_poly.type
_entity_poly.pdbx_seq_one_letter_code
_entity_poly.pdbx_strand_id
1 'polypeptide(L)' 'MSKWIVVSDNHTESGILYQIYEAHPDADMYLHLGDSEFEYDDTELSLFRRVKGNCDF' A
#
# COMPACT_ATOMS: atom_id res chain seq x y z
N MET A 1 14.73 7.19 15.44
CA MET A 1 15.11 6.18 14.41
C MET A 1 14.00 6.23 13.38
N SER A 2 14.30 6.17 12.09
CA SER A 2 13.24 6.22 11.08
C SER A 2 12.65 4.82 10.85
N LYS A 3 11.33 4.74 10.68
CA LYS A 3 10.59 3.49 10.44
C LYS A 3 9.84 3.59 9.11
N TRP A 4 10.07 2.62 8.23
CA TRP A 4 9.48 2.57 6.89
C TRP A 4 8.73 1.26 6.73
N ILE A 5 7.54 1.33 6.15
CA ILE A 5 6.73 0.16 5.79
C ILE A 5 6.77 0.02 4.26
N VAL A 6 7.15 -1.16 3.80
CA VAL A 6 7.24 -1.49 2.37
C VAL A 6 6.44 -2.76 2.13
N VAL A 7 5.47 -2.67 1.22
CA VAL A 7 4.48 -3.70 0.89
C VAL A 7 4.42 -3.84 -0.63
N SER A 8 3.99 -4.98 -1.13
CA SER A 8 3.80 -5.26 -2.56
C SER A 8 2.73 -6.34 -2.74
N ASP A 9 2.16 -6.43 -3.94
CA ASP A 9 1.39 -7.60 -4.41
C ASP A 9 0.18 -7.94 -3.53
N ASN A 10 -0.63 -6.95 -3.15
CA ASN A 10 -1.86 -7.24 -2.40
C ASN A 10 -2.98 -7.83 -3.27
N HIS A 11 -2.84 -7.87 -4.60
CA HIS A 11 -3.70 -8.64 -5.52
C HIS A 11 -5.19 -8.63 -5.16
N THR A 12 -5.82 -7.47 -5.21
CA THR A 12 -7.25 -7.25 -4.90
C THR A 12 -7.70 -7.50 -3.46
N GLU A 13 -6.79 -7.86 -2.54
CA GLU A 13 -7.15 -8.12 -1.13
C GLU A 13 -7.53 -6.83 -0.41
N SER A 14 -8.82 -6.54 -0.35
CA SER A 14 -9.36 -5.36 0.33
C SER A 14 -9.21 -5.42 1.84
N GLY A 15 -8.87 -4.28 2.44
CA GLY A 15 -8.70 -4.07 3.87
C GLY A 15 -7.28 -4.30 4.38
N ILE A 16 -6.43 -5.02 3.65
CA ILE A 16 -5.10 -5.39 4.14
C ILE A 16 -4.19 -4.17 4.30
N LEU A 17 -4.31 -3.18 3.41
CA LEU A 17 -3.50 -1.96 3.47
C LEU A 17 -3.93 -1.08 4.64
N TYR A 18 -5.23 -1.01 4.95
CA TYR A 18 -5.72 -0.37 6.17
C TYR A 18 -5.15 -1.04 7.43
N GLN A 19 -5.22 -2.38 7.51
CA GLN A 19 -4.72 -3.13 8.65
C GLN A 19 -3.22 -2.91 8.88
N ILE A 20 -2.42 -2.88 7.80
CA ILE A 20 -0.98 -2.60 7.87
C ILE A 20 -0.73 -1.17 8.37
N TYR A 21 -1.47 -0.21 7.83
CA TYR A 21 -1.34 1.20 8.22
C TYR A 21 -1.68 1.41 9.71
N GLU A 22 -2.79 0.84 10.17
CA GLU A 22 -3.25 0.88 11.56
C GLU A 22 -2.31 0.13 12.53
N ALA A 23 -1.66 -0.95 12.09
CA ALA A 23 -0.72 -1.71 12.90
C ALA A 23 0.63 -0.98 13.09
N HIS A 24 0.93 0.00 12.25
CA HIS A 24 2.20 0.73 12.26
C HIS A 24 2.03 2.25 12.23
N PRO A 25 1.24 2.86 13.14
CA PRO A 25 0.90 4.30 13.07
C PRO A 25 2.10 5.23 13.32
N ASP A 26 3.23 4.68 13.76
CA ASP A 26 4.50 5.34 14.07
C ASP A 26 5.49 5.34 12.89
N ALA A 27 5.09 4.86 11.70
CA ALA A 27 5.96 4.87 10.53
C ALA A 27 6.06 6.27 9.90
N ASP A 28 7.27 6.62 9.45
CA ASP A 28 7.53 7.87 8.74
C ASP A 28 7.17 7.79 7.24
N MET A 29 7.05 6.57 6.70
CA MET A 29 6.85 6.30 5.28
C MET A 29 6.14 4.97 5.04
N TYR A 30 5.22 4.96 4.07
CA TYR A 30 4.57 3.77 3.54
C TYR A 30 4.77 3.70 2.02
N LEU A 31 5.29 2.57 1.54
CA LEU A 31 5.55 2.31 0.13
C LEU A 31 4.80 1.05 -0.32
N HIS A 32 4.09 1.15 -1.45
CA HIS A 32 3.49 0.02 -2.15
C HIS A 32 4.22 -0.19 -3.49
N LEU A 33 4.78 -1.38 -3.71
CA LEU A 33 5.63 -1.66 -4.86
C LEU A 33 4.89 -2.14 -6.12
N GLY A 34 3.55 -2.14 -6.09
CA GLY A 34 2.69 -2.41 -7.24
C GLY A 34 1.90 -3.72 -7.11
N ASP A 35 1.14 -4.06 -8.15
CA ASP A 35 0.26 -5.23 -8.22
C ASP A 35 -0.78 -5.24 -7.07
N SER A 36 -1.38 -4.07 -6.83
CA SER A 36 -2.54 -3.97 -5.95
C SER A 36 -3.83 -4.36 -6.65
N GLU A 37 -3.89 -4.13 -7.96
CA GLU A 37 -5.08 -4.26 -8.80
C GLU A 37 -6.25 -3.37 -8.34
N PHE A 38 -5.94 -2.31 -7.57
CA PHE A 38 -6.90 -1.29 -7.17
C PHE A 38 -6.90 -0.12 -8.14
N GLU A 39 -8.02 0.61 -8.17
CA GLU A 39 -8.12 1.87 -8.90
C GLU A 39 -7.07 2.88 -8.40
N TYR A 40 -6.63 3.77 -9.28
CA TYR A 40 -5.58 4.74 -8.93
C TYR A 40 -5.97 5.62 -7.73
N ASP A 41 -7.24 6.01 -7.62
CA ASP A 41 -7.78 6.84 -6.53
C ASP A 41 -8.41 6.00 -5.40
N ASP A 42 -8.07 4.71 -5.31
CA ASP A 42 -8.54 3.84 -4.25
C ASP A 42 -8.11 4.36 -2.86
N THR A 43 -9.05 4.26 -1.91
CA THR A 43 -8.89 4.83 -0.57
C THR A 43 -7.79 4.14 0.24
N GLU A 44 -7.56 2.84 0.06
CA GLU A 44 -6.49 2.10 0.72
C GLU A 44 -5.14 2.46 0.14
N LEU A 45 -5.05 2.43 -1.20
CA LEU A 45 -3.82 2.70 -1.92
C LEU A 45 -3.37 4.17 -1.77
N SER A 46 -4.31 5.07 -1.44
CA SER A 46 -4.02 6.47 -1.12
C SER A 46 -3.17 6.68 0.13
N LEU A 47 -3.13 5.69 1.04
CA LEU A 47 -2.30 5.73 2.26
C LEU A 47 -0.81 5.47 1.97
N PHE A 48 -0.48 4.95 0.79
CA PHE A 48 0.87 4.52 0.41
C PHE A 48 1.41 5.38 -0.74
N ARG A 49 2.72 5.62 -0.72
CA ARG A 49 3.44 6.00 -1.94
C ARG A 49 3.56 4.77 -2.83
N ARG A 50 3.06 4.87 -4.06
CA ARG A 50 2.85 3.70 -4.93
C ARG A 50 3.57 3.81 -6.26
N VAL A 51 3.89 2.66 -6.83
CA VAL A 51 4.27 2.50 -8.23
C VAL A 51 3.31 1.54 -8.91
N LYS A 52 3.25 1.59 -10.25
CA LYS A 52 2.41 0.71 -11.06
C LYS A 52 3.14 -0.62 -11.31
N GLY A 53 2.53 -1.73 -10.91
CA GLY A 53 2.95 -3.08 -11.27
C GLY A 53 2.38 -3.54 -12.61
N ASN A 54 2.71 -4.77 -13.03
CA ASN A 54 2.26 -5.31 -14.31
C ASN A 54 0.82 -5.84 -14.29
N CYS A 55 0.26 -6.13 -13.12
CA CYS A 55 -1.13 -6.55 -12.94
C CYS A 55 -2.07 -5.35 -12.68
N ASP A 56 -1.52 -4.16 -12.42
CA ASP A 56 -2.31 -2.94 -12.31
C ASP A 56 -2.69 -2.47 -13.74
N PHE A 57 -3.97 -2.53 -14.14
CA PHE A 57 -4.39 -2.17 -15.50
C PHE A 57 -4.97 -0.77 -15.59
#